data_AF-A0A960XMR3-F1
#
_entry.id   AF-A0A960XMR3-F1
#
_cell.length_a   1.000
_cell.length_b   1.000
_cell.length_c   1.000
_cell.angle_alpha   90.00
_cell.angle_beta   90.00
_cell.angle_gamma   90.00
#
_symmetry.space_group_name_H-M   'P 1'
#
loop_
_entity.id
_entity.type
_entity.pdbx_description
1 polymer ?
#
loop_
_entity_poly.entity_id
_entity_poly.type
_entity_poly.pdbx_seq_one_letter_code
_entity_poly.pdbx_strand_id
1 'polypeptide(L)' 'QAPASPENPSLEEFYYVNTTEATAHFRHRQRAAVAFGDGHVGTESSLENSRDLRLPSAWVARLRPAILLPDL' A
#
# COMPACT_ATOMS: atom_id res chain seq x y z
N GLN A 1 -0.28 3.04 -11.80
CA GLN A 1 -1.11 3.00 -13.01
C GLN A 1 -1.13 4.39 -13.65
N ALA A 2 -1.31 4.48 -14.97
CA ALA A 2 -1.62 5.76 -15.61
C ALA A 2 -2.92 6.34 -15.01
N PRO A 3 -3.15 7.66 -15.07
CA PRO A 3 -4.41 8.24 -14.60
C PRO A 3 -5.60 7.52 -15.24
N ALA A 4 -6.60 7.22 -14.42
CA ALA A 4 -7.87 6.69 -14.91
C ALA A 4 -8.54 7.75 -15.80
N SER A 5 -9.06 7.33 -16.95
CA SER A 5 -9.94 8.15 -17.80
C SER A 5 -11.08 7.28 -18.34
N PRO A 6 -12.15 7.88 -18.90
CA PRO A 6 -13.21 7.09 -19.54
C PRO A 6 -12.69 6.14 -20.63
N GLU A 7 -11.66 6.57 -21.38
CA GLU A 7 -11.01 5.81 -22.44
C GLU A 7 -9.94 4.84 -21.91
N ASN A 8 -9.53 5.02 -20.65
CA ASN A 8 -8.53 4.20 -19.97
C ASN A 8 -8.98 3.89 -18.53
N PRO A 9 -10.01 3.03 -18.36
CA PRO A 9 -10.49 2.66 -17.03
C PRO A 9 -9.40 1.90 -16.27
N SER A 10 -9.09 2.35 -15.06
CA SER A 10 -8.17 1.66 -14.17
C SER A 10 -8.84 0.46 -13.49
N LEU A 11 -8.07 -0.61 -13.27
CA LEU A 11 -8.49 -1.69 -12.37
C LEU A 11 -8.66 -1.15 -10.95
N GLU A 12 -9.79 -1.47 -10.33
CA GLU A 12 -10.06 -1.20 -8.91
C GLU A 12 -9.36 -2.27 -8.07
N GLU A 13 -8.46 -1.84 -7.20
CA GLU A 13 -7.63 -2.72 -6.40
C GLU A 13 -8.23 -2.82 -4.99
N PHE A 14 -8.90 -3.94 -4.70
CA PHE A 14 -9.37 -4.24 -3.34
C PHE A 14 -8.24 -4.88 -2.54
N TYR A 15 -7.78 -4.17 -1.54
CA TYR A 15 -6.71 -4.64 -0.68
C TYR A 15 -7.25 -5.04 0.67
N TYR A 16 -7.10 -6.31 1.01
CA TYR A 16 -7.16 -6.73 2.41
C TYR A 16 -5.97 -6.12 3.14
N VAL A 17 -6.22 -5.54 4.31
CA VAL A 17 -5.16 -5.08 5.21
C VAL A 17 -4.78 -6.26 6.10
N ASN A 18 -3.54 -6.72 5.99
CA ASN A 18 -3.01 -7.81 6.81
C ASN A 18 -1.47 -7.70 6.92
N THR A 19 -0.87 -8.63 7.66
CA THR A 19 0.57 -8.66 7.94
C THR A 19 1.35 -9.61 7.01
N THR A 20 0.67 -10.34 6.13
CA THR A 20 1.22 -11.48 5.39
C THR A 20 1.40 -11.21 3.90
N GLU A 21 0.42 -10.60 3.23
CA GLU A 21 0.44 -10.34 1.79
C GLU A 21 0.85 -8.91 1.44
N ALA A 22 1.57 -8.76 0.32
CA ALA A 22 1.91 -7.48 -0.25
C ALA A 22 0.68 -6.87 -0.95
N THR A 23 -0.09 -6.08 -0.22
CA THR A 23 -1.33 -5.44 -0.71
C THR A 23 -1.25 -3.92 -0.71
N ALA A 24 -0.26 -3.29 -0.08
CA ALA A 24 -0.17 -1.84 -0.05
C ALA A 24 0.64 -1.28 -1.21
N HIS A 25 0.12 -0.22 -1.84
CA HIS A 25 0.81 0.50 -2.92
C HIS A 25 1.54 1.73 -2.36
N PHE A 26 2.84 1.81 -2.60
CA PHE A 26 3.68 2.92 -2.14
C PHE A 26 4.09 3.79 -3.34
N ARG A 27 3.36 4.89 -3.53
CA ARG A 27 3.58 5.84 -4.62
C ARG A 27 4.53 6.96 -4.17
N HIS A 28 4.91 7.87 -5.06
CA HIS A 28 5.60 9.13 -4.70
C HIS A 28 6.78 8.98 -3.71
N ARG A 29 7.96 8.56 -4.21
CA ARG A 29 9.14 8.23 -3.38
C ARG A 29 8.94 7.01 -2.47
N GLN A 30 8.19 6.01 -2.94
CA GLN A 30 7.98 4.74 -2.25
C GLN A 30 7.35 4.91 -0.85
N ARG A 31 6.34 5.79 -0.76
CA ARG A 31 5.55 6.05 0.45
C ARG A 31 4.06 5.83 0.20
N ALA A 32 3.32 5.47 1.24
CA ALA A 32 1.87 5.35 1.21
C ALA A 32 1.24 6.40 2.13
N ALA A 33 0.17 7.05 1.69
CA ALA A 33 -0.72 7.78 2.59
C ALA A 33 -1.66 6.75 3.25
N VAL A 34 -1.74 6.77 4.57
CA VAL A 34 -2.51 5.79 5.35
C VAL A 34 -3.52 6.55 6.21
N ALA A 35 -4.79 6.16 6.10
CA ALA A 35 -5.85 6.62 6.99
C ALA A 35 -6.02 5.61 8.12
N PHE A 36 -5.98 6.10 9.36
CA PHE A 36 -6.10 5.30 10.57
C PHE A 36 -7.52 5.34 11.10
N GLY A 37 -7.91 4.31 11.86
CA GLY A 37 -9.27 4.19 12.41
C GLY A 37 -9.64 5.27 13.43
N ASP A 38 -8.66 5.97 13.98
CA ASP A 38 -8.81 7.12 14.89
C ASP A 38 -9.00 8.46 14.14
N GLY A 39 -8.99 8.45 12.80
CA GLY A 39 -9.11 9.64 11.95
C GLY A 39 -7.79 10.32 11.61
N HIS A 40 -6.65 9.81 12.10
CA HIS A 40 -5.33 10.29 11.68
C HIS A 40 -5.03 9.91 10.23
N VAL A 41 -4.29 10.79 9.52
CA VAL A 41 -3.67 10.48 8.23
C VAL A 41 -2.17 10.62 8.36
N GLY A 42 -1.46 9.52 8.08
CA GLY A 42 -0.01 9.42 8.16
C GLY A 42 0.65 9.05 6.83
N THR A 43 1.98 9.13 6.80
CA THR A 43 2.78 8.68 5.65
C THR A 43 3.68 7.53 6.07
N GLU A 44 3.60 6.42 5.36
CA GLU A 44 4.23 5.15 5.73
C GLU A 44 5.21 4.63 4.68
N SER A 45 6.23 3.92 5.16
CA SER A 45 7.17 3.18 4.31
C SER A 45 6.77 1.71 4.22
N SER A 46 7.15 1.06 3.13
CA SER A 46 6.99 -0.40 3.01
C SER A 46 7.90 -1.12 3.99
N LEU A 47 7.44 -2.28 4.47
CA LEU A 47 8.29 -3.22 5.19
C LEU A 47 9.45 -3.67 4.29
N GLU A 48 10.64 -3.72 4.84
CA GLU A 48 11.84 -4.14 4.12
C GLU A 48 11.67 -5.54 3.53
N ASN A 49 12.20 -5.75 2.32
CA ASN A 49 12.18 -7.04 1.61
C ASN A 49 10.78 -7.65 1.40
N SER A 50 9.72 -6.83 1.42
CA SER A 50 8.34 -7.29 1.25
C SER A 50 7.71 -6.95 -0.10
N ARG A 51 8.50 -6.41 -1.04
CA ARG A 51 8.03 -6.00 -2.36
C ARG A 51 7.57 -7.21 -3.18
N ASP A 52 6.40 -7.11 -3.78
CA ASP A 52 5.92 -8.07 -4.77
C ASP A 52 6.65 -7.87 -6.11
N LEU A 53 7.49 -8.83 -6.48
CA LEU A 53 8.28 -8.79 -7.70
C LEU A 53 7.49 -9.20 -8.95
N ARG A 54 6.27 -9.76 -8.78
CA ARG A 54 5.39 -10.12 -9.91
C ARG A 54 4.80 -8.89 -10.59
N LEU A 55 4.79 -7.74 -9.91
CA LEU A 55 4.32 -6.44 -10.42
C LEU A 55 5.47 -5.43 -10.47
N PRO A 56 6.48 -5.61 -11.34
CA PRO A 56 7.70 -4.81 -11.33
C PRO A 56 7.49 -3.32 -11.66
N SER A 57 6.39 -2.99 -12.36
CA SER A 57 6.00 -1.61 -12.71
C SER A 57 5.31 -0.86 -11.57
N ALA A 58 4.97 -1.54 -10.48
CA ALA A 58 4.38 -0.96 -9.29
C ALA A 58 5.27 -1.20 -8.08
N TRP A 59 5.09 -0.38 -7.04
CA TRP A 59 5.68 -0.63 -5.74
C TRP A 59 4.59 -1.13 -4.80
N VAL A 60 4.27 -2.42 -4.96
CA VAL A 60 3.33 -3.13 -4.08
C VAL A 60 4.15 -3.91 -3.07
N ALA A 61 3.88 -3.70 -1.78
CA ALA A 61 4.63 -4.27 -0.67
C ALA A 61 3.75 -4.38 0.59
N ARG A 62 4.31 -4.82 1.71
CA ARG A 62 3.59 -4.88 3.00
C ARG A 62 3.72 -3.58 3.78
N LEU A 63 2.67 -3.23 4.53
CA LEU A 63 2.76 -2.24 5.61
C LEU A 63 3.57 -2.81 6.79
N ARG A 64 4.14 -1.93 7.61
CA ARG A 64 4.88 -2.35 8.81
C ARG A 64 3.89 -2.94 9.85
N PRO A 65 4.21 -4.04 10.55
CA PRO A 65 3.31 -4.59 11.56
C PRO A 65 2.94 -3.59 12.67
N ALA A 66 3.85 -2.69 13.03
CA ALA A 66 3.67 -1.68 14.07
C ALA A 66 2.53 -0.67 13.82
N ILE A 67 1.98 -0.59 12.60
CA ILE A 67 0.82 0.28 12.30
C ILE A 67 -0.48 -0.51 12.13
N LEU A 68 -0.42 -1.84 12.22
CA LEU A 68 -1.55 -2.76 12.05
C LEU A 68 -1.91 -3.50 13.34
N LEU A 69 -0.89 -3.75 14.17
CA LEU A 69 -1.01 -4.48 15.41
C LEU A 69 -0.90 -3.50 16.59
N PRO A 70 -1.63 -3.75 17.69
CA PRO A 70 -1.44 -2.98 18.91
C PRO A 70 -0.02 -3.19 19.46
N ASP A 71 0.51 -2.17 20.13
CA ASP A 71 1.73 -2.31 20.93
C ASP A 71 1.45 -3.33 22.06
N LEU A 72 2.30 -4.36 22.17
CA LEU A 72 2.26 -5.37 23.24
C LEU A 72 3.10 -4.92 24.45
#